data_AF-A0A2N3BFT7-F1
#
_entry.id   AF-A0A2N3BFT7-F1
#
_cell.length_a   1.000
_cell.length_b   1.000
_cell.length_c   1.000
_cell.angle_alpha   90.00
_cell.angle_beta   90.00
_cell.angle_gamma   90.00
#
_symmetry.space_group_name_H-M   'P 1'
#
loop_
_entity.id
_entity.type
_entity.pdbx_description
1 polymer ?
#
loop_
_entity_poly.entity_id
_entity_poly.type
_entity_poly.pdbx_seq_one_letter_code
_entity_poly.pdbx_strand_id
1 'polypeptide(L)' 'MAEVLGVDMTAALAVGALGGEDWRDAVLRCTCCDGPDACLAWLASHDGAVPAVAAPEACRNAALFDELRREAALGGQA' A
#
# COMPACT_ATOMS: atom_id res chain seq x y z
N MET A 1 -4.02 -5.27 0.34
CA MET A 1 -2.60 -4.87 0.19
C MET A 1 -2.22 -3.80 1.22
N ALA A 2 -2.68 -2.55 1.05
CA ALA A 2 -2.32 -1.42 1.92
C ALA A 2 -2.52 -1.70 3.42
N GLU A 3 -3.68 -2.24 3.80
CA GLU A 3 -4.01 -2.58 5.19
C GLU A 3 -3.03 -3.59 5.81
N VAL A 4 -2.71 -4.68 5.10
CA VAL A 4 -1.72 -5.67 5.55
C VAL A 4 -0.32 -5.04 5.70
N LEU A 5 -0.04 -3.99 4.94
CA LEU A 5 1.17 -3.19 5.04
C LEU A 5 1.04 -2.03 6.04
N GLY A 6 -0.02 -1.96 6.85
CA GLY A 6 -0.22 -0.88 7.82
C GLY A 6 -0.31 0.52 7.20
N VAL A 7 -0.69 0.62 5.92
CA VAL A 7 -0.89 1.91 5.23
C VAL A 7 -2.37 2.26 5.23
N ASP A 8 -2.70 3.39 5.86
CA ASP A 8 -4.04 3.99 5.78
C ASP A 8 -4.07 5.00 4.63
N MET A 9 -4.58 4.55 3.48
CA MET A 9 -4.70 5.38 2.27
C MET A 9 -5.65 6.57 2.48
N THR A 10 -6.66 6.43 3.34
CA THR A 10 -7.64 7.49 3.60
C THR A 10 -7.01 8.59 4.45
N ALA A 11 -6.27 8.21 5.49
CA ALA A 11 -5.50 9.15 6.29
C ALA A 11 -4.46 9.87 5.43
N ALA A 12 -3.74 9.15 4.57
CA ALA A 12 -2.76 9.73 3.66
C ALA A 12 -3.38 10.77 2.71
N LEU A 13 -4.57 10.50 2.16
CA LEU A 13 -5.33 11.47 1.37
C LEU A 13 -5.76 12.68 2.20
N ALA A 14 -6.22 12.46 3.43
CA ALA A 14 -6.73 13.52 4.30
C ALA A 14 -5.63 14.50 4.75
N VAL A 15 -4.42 14.01 5.00
CA VAL A 15 -3.27 14.85 5.41
C VAL A 15 -2.46 15.37 4.22
N GLY A 16 -2.83 15.00 2.98
CA GLY A 16 -2.15 15.42 1.76
C GLY A 16 -0.84 14.69 1.45
N ALA A 17 -0.53 13.60 2.17
CA ALA A 17 0.59 12.71 1.85
C ALA A 17 0.33 11.88 0.58
N LEU A 18 -0.94 11.66 0.23
CA LEU A 18 -1.34 11.06 -1.03
C LEU A 18 -2.24 12.03 -1.82
N GLY A 19 -1.87 12.32 -3.06
CA GLY A 19 -2.72 13.09 -3.99
C GLY A 19 -3.90 12.28 -4.51
N GLY A 20 -5.00 12.97 -4.85
CA GLY A 20 -6.18 12.31 -5.45
C GLY A 20 -5.89 11.69 -6.83
N GLU A 21 -5.02 12.32 -7.63
CA GLU A 21 -4.54 11.77 -8.91
C GLU A 21 -3.64 10.55 -8.70
N ASP A 22 -2.69 10.61 -7.75
CA ASP A 22 -1.82 9.49 -7.39
C ASP A 22 -2.61 8.28 -6.88
N TRP A 23 -3.67 8.53 -6.11
CA TRP A 23 -4.60 7.48 -5.68
C TRP A 23 -5.28 6.81 -6.87
N ARG A 24 -5.84 7.61 -7.79
CA ARG A 24 -6.47 7.08 -9.02
C ARG A 24 -5.46 6.25 -9.83
N ASP A 25 -4.24 6.73 -9.98
CA ASP A 25 -3.19 6.03 -10.70
C ASP A 25 -2.75 4.74 -9.99
N ALA A 26 -2.75 4.73 -8.65
CA ALA A 26 -2.51 3.51 -7.87
C ALA A 26 -3.60 2.46 -8.11
N VAL A 27 -4.87 2.87 -8.16
CA VAL A 27 -5.99 1.97 -8.48
C VAL A 27 -5.82 1.40 -9.89
N LEU A 28 -5.57 2.24 -10.90
CA LEU A 28 -5.36 1.80 -12.28
C LEU A 28 -4.16 0.85 -12.42
N ARG A 29 -3.04 1.14 -11.75
CA ARG A 29 -1.86 0.25 -11.71
C ARG A 29 -2.18 -1.13 -11.12
N CYS A 30 -3.05 -1.18 -10.12
CA CYS A 30 -3.47 -2.41 -9.48
C CYS A 30 -4.42 -3.22 -10.36
N THR A 31 -5.49 -2.59 -10.85
CA THR A 31 -6.53 -3.28 -11.62
C THR A 31 -6.08 -3.71 -13.01
N CYS A 32 -5.05 -3.05 -13.55
CA CYS A 32 -4.45 -3.39 -14.83
C CYS A 32 -3.17 -4.25 -14.70
N CYS A 33 -2.88 -4.82 -13.52
CA CYS A 33 -1.74 -5.73 -13.38
C CYS A 33 -2.10 -7.13 -13.89
N ASP A 34 -1.17 -7.80 -14.57
CA ASP A 34 -1.38 -9.13 -15.14
C ASP A 34 -1.26 -10.29 -14.14
N GLY A 35 -0.95 -10.01 -12.87
CA GLY A 35 -0.62 -11.03 -11.86
C GLY A 35 -1.37 -10.91 -10.53
N PRO A 36 -2.72 -10.87 -10.52
CA PRO A 36 -3.48 -10.76 -9.28
C PRO A 36 -3.29 -11.97 -8.35
N ASP A 37 -3.01 -13.17 -8.88
CA ASP A 37 -2.81 -14.39 -8.10
C ASP A 37 -1.65 -14.28 -7.11
N ALA A 38 -0.57 -13.58 -7.48
CA ALA A 38 0.55 -13.33 -6.58
C ALA A 38 0.14 -12.48 -5.37
N CYS A 39 -0.72 -11.48 -5.59
CA CYS A 39 -1.28 -10.67 -4.51
C CYS A 39 -2.21 -11.51 -3.62
N LEU A 40 -3.06 -12.35 -4.19
CA LEU A 40 -3.99 -13.20 -3.44
C LEU A 40 -3.26 -14.22 -2.56
N ALA A 41 -2.28 -14.93 -3.13
CA ALA A 41 -1.47 -15.90 -2.39
C ALA A 41 -0.69 -15.22 -1.25
N TRP A 42 -0.15 -14.04 -1.51
CA TRP A 42 0.54 -13.24 -0.49
C TRP A 42 -0.41 -12.75 0.60
N LEU A 43 -1.62 -12.29 0.27
CA LEU A 43 -2.61 -11.86 1.26
C LEU A 43 -3.06 -13.03 2.14
N ALA A 44 -3.29 -14.20 1.56
CA ALA A 44 -3.69 -15.39 2.29
C ALA A 44 -2.65 -15.84 3.33
N SER A 45 -1.35 -15.56 3.11
CA SER A 45 -0.29 -15.89 4.08
C SER A 45 -0.14 -14.86 5.21
N HIS A 46 -0.87 -13.74 5.15
CA HIS A 46 -0.80 -12.64 6.14
C HIS A 46 -2.14 -12.37 6.84
N ASP A 47 -3.13 -13.23 6.66
CA ASP A 47 -4.43 -13.15 7.35
C ASP A 47 -4.22 -13.34 8.88
N GLY A 48 -4.46 -12.29 9.67
CA GLY A 48 -4.30 -12.29 11.13
C GLY A 48 -2.88 -12.08 11.67
N ALA A 49 -1.91 -11.77 10.81
CA ALA A 49 -0.52 -11.51 11.21
C ALA A 49 -0.25 -10.03 11.57
N VAL A 50 0.87 -9.78 12.25
CA VAL A 50 1.46 -8.44 12.37
C VAL A 50 1.64 -7.78 10.99
N PRO A 51 1.55 -6.44 10.89
CA PRO A 51 1.69 -5.74 9.62
C PRO A 51 2.96 -6.17 8.88
N ALA A 52 2.81 -6.57 7.63
CA ALA A 52 3.93 -6.91 6.78
C ALA A 52 4.84 -5.69 6.58
N VAL A 53 6.15 -5.92 6.48
CA VAL A 53 7.13 -4.85 6.30
C VAL A 53 7.31 -4.43 4.84
N ALA A 54 6.91 -5.28 3.89
CA ALA A 54 7.04 -5.04 2.46
C ALA A 54 5.94 -5.74 1.65
N ALA A 55 5.55 -5.11 0.54
CA ALA A 55 4.69 -5.72 -0.47
C ALA A 55 5.40 -6.88 -1.19
N PRO A 56 4.68 -7.82 -1.83
CA PRO A 56 5.32 -8.79 -2.71
C PRO A 56 6.00 -8.07 -3.88
N GLU A 57 7.11 -8.63 -4.38
CA GLU A 57 7.91 -8.06 -5.47
C GLU A 57 7.09 -7.75 -6.74
N ALA A 58 6.06 -8.54 -7.01
CA ALA A 58 5.17 -8.38 -8.16
C ALA A 58 4.15 -7.23 -7.99
N CYS A 59 4.03 -6.62 -6.81
CA CYS A 59 3.06 -5.55 -6.57
C CYS A 59 3.47 -4.26 -7.29
N ARG A 60 2.64 -3.82 -8.25
CA ARG A 60 2.83 -2.58 -9.02
C ARG A 60 2.81 -1.31 -8.17
N ASN A 61 2.28 -1.38 -6.95
CA ASN A 61 2.21 -0.28 -5.99
C ASN A 61 3.21 -0.43 -4.83
N ALA A 62 4.16 -1.36 -4.90
CA ALA A 62 5.11 -1.61 -3.81
C ALA A 62 5.86 -0.34 -3.37
N ALA A 63 6.37 0.43 -4.34
CA ALA A 63 7.08 1.68 -4.07
C ALA A 63 6.19 2.73 -3.40
N LEU A 64 4.93 2.87 -3.84
CA LEU A 64 3.97 3.80 -3.25
C LEU A 64 3.68 3.45 -1.78
N PHE A 65 3.44 2.17 -1.48
CA PHE A 65 3.19 1.76 -0.10
C PHE A 65 4.40 1.97 0.80
N ASP A 66 5.61 1.71 0.30
CA ASP A 66 6.85 1.93 1.01
C ASP A 66 7.09 3.43 1.31
N GLU A 67 6.78 4.32 0.35
CA GLU A 67 6.80 5.77 0.56
C GLU A 67 5.81 6.22 1.63
N LEU A 68 4.53 5.84 1.52
CA LEU A 68 3.50 6.22 2.48
C LEU A 68 3.77 5.68 3.89
N ARG A 69 4.39 4.49 4.02
CA ARG A 69 4.84 3.97 5.32
C ARG A 69 5.93 4.84 5.93
N ARG A 70 6.91 5.29 5.13
CA ARG A 70 7.96 6.19 5.60
C ARG A 70 7.37 7.53 6.02
N GLU A 71 6.49 8.11 5.23
CA GLU A 71 5.84 9.37 5.56
C GLU A 71 5.02 9.27 6.85
N ALA A 72 4.24 8.20 7.02
CA ALA A 72 3.50 7.94 8.26
C ALA A 72 4.44 7.78 9.48
N ALA A 73 5.58 7.11 9.32
CA ALA A 73 6.57 6.96 10.39
C ALA A 73 7.26 8.29 10.74
N LEU A 74 7.43 9.20 9.77
CA LEU A 74 8.04 10.51 9.97
C LEU A 74 7.04 11.53 10.55
N GLY A 75 5.77 11.45 10.13
CA GLY A 75 4.67 12.35 10.56
C GLY A 75 4.11 12.07 11.95
N GLY A 76 4.45 10.93 12.58
CA GLY A 76 4.09 10.59 13.96
C GLY A 76 4.92 11.28 15.06
N GLN A 77 5.74 12.28 14.72
CA GLN A 77 6.62 13.03 15.63
C GLN A 77 6.17 14.49 15.87
N ALA A 78 4.94 14.85 15.50
CA ALA A 78 4.39 16.19 15.71
C ALA A 78 3.34 16.22 16.83
#